data_AF-A0A962CFW6-F1
#
_entry.id   AF-A0A962CFW6-F1
#
_cell.length_a   1.000
_cell.length_b   1.000
_cell.length_c   1.000
_cell.angle_alpha   90.00
_cell.angle_beta   90.00
_cell.angle_gamma   90.00
#
_symmetry.space_group_name_H-M   'P 1'
#
loop_
_entity.id
_entity.type
_entity.pdbx_description
1 polymer ?
#
loop_
_entity_poly.entity_id
_entity_poly.type
_entity_poly.pdbx_seq_one_letter_code
_entity_poly.pdbx_strand_id
1 'polypeptide(L)'
;LGLYRGGRSYDLVFETLAEQLDLPRRGREAELRAFVQRYAQRLEHYVRAYPYNWFNFYDFWKTDSTGHAQSVEPAAAVSGERG
;
A
#
# COMPACT_ATOMS: atom_id res chain seq x y z
N LEU A 1 1.43 -2.01 -9.19
CA LEU A 1 0.23 -2.82 -8.87
C LEU A 1 0.13 -3.99 -9.82
N GLY A 2 -0.12 -5.19 -9.29
CA GLY A 2 -0.38 -6.38 -10.09
C GLY A 2 -1.88 -6.58 -10.24
N LEU A 3 -2.37 -6.62 -11.46
CA LEU A 3 -3.78 -6.83 -11.79
C LEU A 3 -3.94 -8.20 -12.40
N TYR A 4 -4.69 -9.08 -11.74
CA TYR A 4 -5.02 -10.40 -12.23
C TYR A 4 -6.02 -10.31 -13.39
N ARG A 5 -5.68 -10.92 -14.52
CA ARG A 5 -6.50 -10.96 -15.74
C ARG A 5 -7.20 -12.31 -15.97
N GLY A 6 -7.00 -13.27 -15.08
CA GLY A 6 -7.47 -14.65 -15.28
C GLY A 6 -6.39 -15.54 -15.89
N GLY A 7 -6.54 -16.86 -15.75
CA GLY A 7 -5.69 -17.83 -16.45
C GLY A 7 -4.20 -17.72 -16.14
N ARG A 8 -3.84 -17.29 -14.92
CA ARG A 8 -2.44 -17.00 -14.48
C ARG A 8 -1.77 -15.83 -15.21
N SER A 9 -2.55 -14.95 -15.84
CA SER A 9 -2.05 -13.72 -16.47
C SER A 9 -2.18 -12.51 -15.53
N TYR A 10 -1.19 -11.62 -15.59
CA TYR A 10 -1.12 -10.41 -14.77
C TYR A 10 -0.63 -9.21 -15.58
N ASP A 11 -1.26 -8.07 -15.37
CA ASP A 11 -0.70 -6.78 -15.79
C ASP A 11 0.06 -6.16 -14.61
N LEU A 12 1.25 -5.66 -14.89
CA LEU A 12 2.03 -4.91 -13.93
C LEU A 12 2.00 -3.42 -14.28
N VAL A 13 1.53 -2.63 -13.32
CA VAL A 13 1.49 -1.17 -13.42
C VAL A 13 2.55 -0.58 -12.51
N PHE A 14 3.47 0.19 -13.10
CA PHE A 14 4.49 0.95 -12.37
C PHE A 14 4.25 2.44 -12.59
N GLU A 15 4.30 3.21 -11.50
CA GLU A 15 4.15 4.65 -11.55
C GLU A 15 5.19 5.31 -10.64
N THR A 16 5.78 6.38 -11.15
CA THR A 16 6.69 7.22 -10.36
C THR A 16 5.87 8.02 -9.35
N LEU A 17 6.05 7.70 -8.07
CA LEU A 17 5.43 8.45 -6.97
C LEU A 17 6.10 9.82 -6.78
N ALA A 18 7.43 9.84 -6.83
CA ALA A 18 8.27 11.02 -6.77
C ALA A 18 9.63 10.72 -7.43
N GLU A 19 10.20 11.69 -8.11
CA GLU A 19 11.57 11.59 -8.64
C GLU A 19 12.59 11.65 -7.49
N GLN A 20 12.30 12.48 -6.48
CA GLN A 20 13.08 12.60 -5.26
C GLN A 20 12.14 12.83 -4.07
N LEU A 21 12.40 12.11 -2.97
CA LEU A 21 11.71 12.32 -1.70
C LEU A 21 12.47 13.38 -0.89
N ASP A 22 12.12 14.65 -1.09
CA ASP A 22 12.65 15.72 -0.24
C ASP A 22 11.84 15.80 1.05
N LEU A 23 12.49 15.52 2.17
CA LEU A 23 11.90 15.45 3.51
C LEU A 23 12.73 16.28 4.48
N PRO A 24 12.73 17.62 4.31
CA PRO A 24 13.53 18.51 5.14
C PRO A 24 13.09 18.39 6.60
N ARG A 25 14.05 18.44 7.55
CA ARG A 25 13.74 18.28 8.99
C ARG A 25 12.61 19.20 9.45
N ARG A 26 12.60 20.43 8.95
CA ARG A 26 11.48 21.37 9.11
C ARG A 26 10.46 21.07 8.01
N GLY A 27 9.27 20.63 8.39
CA GLY A 27 8.19 20.33 7.44
C GLY A 27 8.10 18.87 6.99
N ARG A 28 9.04 18.01 7.42
CA ARG A 28 9.07 16.57 7.10
C ARG A 28 7.71 15.88 7.20
N GLU A 29 6.96 16.14 8.26
CA GLU A 29 5.67 15.49 8.47
C GLU A 29 4.62 15.91 7.44
N ALA A 30 4.59 17.19 7.08
CA ALA A 30 3.66 17.70 6.07
C ALA A 30 3.98 17.14 4.69
N GLU A 31 5.27 17.13 4.30
CA GLU A 31 5.72 16.55 3.03
C GLU A 31 5.45 15.05 2.97
N LEU A 32 5.78 14.32 4.04
CA LEU A 32 5.50 12.90 4.13
C LEU A 32 4.00 12.61 4.00
N ARG A 33 3.15 13.40 4.67
CA ARG A 33 1.70 13.28 4.58
C ARG A 33 1.21 13.52 3.15
N ALA A 34 1.77 14.50 2.44
CA ALA A 34 1.45 14.75 1.04
C ALA A 34 1.81 13.55 0.14
N PHE A 35 2.99 12.95 0.32
CA PHE A 35 3.38 11.75 -0.43
C PHE A 35 2.50 10.54 -0.12
N VAL A 36 2.18 10.31 1.16
CA VAL A 36 1.27 9.23 1.57
C VAL A 36 -0.12 9.45 0.98
N GLN A 37 -0.62 10.68 0.98
CA GLN A 37 -1.92 11.02 0.39
C GLN A 37 -1.92 10.76 -1.12
N ARG A 38 -0.86 11.16 -1.84
CA ARG A 38 -0.72 10.89 -3.27
C ARG A 38 -0.70 9.39 -3.56
N TYR A 39 0.02 8.62 -2.76
CA TYR A 39 0.04 7.16 -2.87
C TYR A 39 -1.37 6.57 -2.66
N ALA A 40 -2.07 6.98 -1.60
CA ALA A 40 -3.42 6.51 -1.30
C ALA A 40 -4.41 6.83 -2.44
N GLN A 41 -4.32 8.03 -3.03
CA GLN A 41 -5.15 8.41 -4.19
C GLN A 41 -4.88 7.54 -5.42
N ARG A 42 -3.61 7.22 -5.71
CA ARG A 42 -3.29 6.31 -6.83
C ARG A 42 -3.79 4.90 -6.55
N LEU A 43 -3.67 4.43 -5.31
CA LEU A 43 -4.21 3.13 -4.92
C LEU A 43 -5.73 3.08 -5.08
N GLU A 44 -6.43 4.10 -4.58
CA GLU A 44 -7.89 4.24 -4.69
C GLU A 44 -8.36 4.17 -6.15
N HIS A 45 -7.66 4.87 -7.05
CA HIS A 45 -7.97 4.84 -8.47
C HIS A 45 -8.02 3.41 -9.03
N TYR A 46 -7.01 2.58 -8.72
CA TYR A 46 -6.98 1.19 -9.21
C TYR A 46 -7.94 0.27 -8.48
N VAL A 47 -8.15 0.46 -7.18
CA VAL A 47 -9.16 -0.30 -6.43
C VAL A 47 -10.56 -0.05 -7.02
N ARG A 48 -10.87 1.19 -7.40
CA ARG A 48 -12.13 1.52 -8.07
C ARG A 48 -12.24 0.94 -9.47
N ALA A 49 -11.15 0.97 -10.25
CA ALA A 49 -11.12 0.43 -11.60
C ALA A 49 -11.17 -1.12 -11.64
N TYR A 50 -10.60 -1.77 -10.62
CA TYR A 50 -10.46 -3.22 -10.53
C TYR A 50 -10.84 -3.73 -9.13
N PRO A 51 -12.11 -3.61 -8.71
CA PRO A 51 -12.54 -3.88 -7.33
C PRO A 51 -12.26 -5.30 -6.85
N TYR A 52 -12.33 -6.28 -7.73
CA TYR A 52 -12.05 -7.69 -7.40
C TYR A 52 -10.55 -8.02 -7.28
N ASN A 53 -9.67 -7.06 -7.58
CA ASN A 53 -8.21 -7.23 -7.48
C ASN A 53 -7.64 -6.67 -6.17
N TRP A 54 -8.49 -6.16 -5.28
CA TRP A 54 -8.07 -5.68 -3.97
C TRP A 54 -8.11 -6.81 -2.94
N PHE A 55 -7.03 -7.60 -2.90
CA PHE A 55 -6.87 -8.71 -1.95
C PHE A 55 -6.34 -8.23 -0.60
N ASN A 56 -7.05 -7.28 0.02
CA ASN A 56 -6.67 -6.73 1.31
C ASN A 56 -7.74 -7.04 2.36
N PHE A 57 -7.35 -7.73 3.42
CA PHE A 57 -8.21 -8.18 4.51
C PHE A 57 -7.89 -7.50 5.85
N TYR A 58 -7.00 -6.51 5.84
CA TYR A 58 -6.65 -5.76 7.04
C TYR A 58 -7.72 -4.73 7.37
N ASP A 59 -8.00 -4.60 8.66
CA ASP A 59 -8.88 -3.57 9.18
C ASP A 59 -8.08 -2.30 9.52
N PHE A 60 -7.85 -1.46 8.51
CA PHE A 60 -7.12 -0.19 8.67
C PHE A 60 -7.93 0.91 9.36
N TRP A 61 -9.24 0.75 9.44
CA TRP A 61 -10.15 1.79 9.89
C TRP A 61 -10.53 1.64 11.36
N LYS A 62 -9.89 0.71 12.08
CA LYS A 62 -9.91 0.67 13.54
C LYS A 62 -9.48 2.03 14.06
N THR A 63 -10.47 2.81 14.47
CA THR A 63 -10.22 4.01 15.26
C THR A 63 -9.89 3.49 16.64
N ASP A 64 -8.69 3.76 17.15
CA ASP A 64 -8.29 3.42 18.51
C ASP A 64 -9.21 4.16 19.50
N SER A 65 -10.40 3.60 19.78
CA SER A 65 -11.18 3.97 20.97
C SER A 65 -10.59 3.38 22.25
N THR A 66 -9.48 2.65 22.15
CA THR A 66 -8.70 2.13 23.28
C THR A 66 -7.27 1.92 22.79
N GLY A 67 -6.34 2.72 23.30
CA GLY A 67 -4.94 2.70 22.86
C GLY A 67 -4.36 1.29 22.87
N HIS A 68 -4.01 0.80 21.68
CA HIS A 68 -3.09 -0.31 21.56
C HIS A 68 -2.19 -0.03 20.35
N ALA A 69 -1.00 0.48 20.64
CA ALA A 69 0.08 0.59 19.68
C ALA A 69 0.35 -0.81 19.10
N GLN A 70 -0.25 -1.12 17.94
CA GLN A 70 0.00 -2.38 17.27
C GLN A 70 1.37 -2.30 16.60
N SER A 71 2.33 -3.02 17.18
CA SER A 71 3.60 -3.37 16.55
C SER A 71 3.32 -3.99 15.19
N VAL A 72 3.80 -3.34 14.12
CA VAL A 72 3.77 -3.91 12.77
C VAL A 72 4.77 -5.07 12.76
N GLU A 73 4.30 -6.30 12.96
CA GLU A 73 5.10 -7.47 12.60
C GLU A 73 5.27 -7.52 11.09
N PRO A 74 6.50 -7.72 10.58
CA PRO A 74 6.70 -7.91 9.15
C PRO A 74 6.02 -9.23 8.75
N ALA A 75 5.13 -9.15 7.76
CA ALA A 75 4.49 -10.33 7.17
C ALA A 75 5.59 -11.34 6.79
N ALA A 76 5.53 -12.51 7.43
CA ALA A 76 6.49 -13.58 7.26
C ALA A 76 6.72 -13.83 5.77
N ALA A 77 8.00 -13.77 5.36
CA ALA A 77 8.42 -14.25 4.06
C ALA A 77 7.89 -15.68 3.89
N VAL A 78 7.05 -15.90 2.88
CA VAL A 78 6.57 -17.23 2.55
C VAL A 78 7.77 -18.04 2.06
N SER A 79 8.35 -18.84 2.96
CA SER A 79 9.35 -19.85 2.60
C SER A 79 8.64 -20.86 1.70
N GLY A 80 9.05 -20.90 0.44
CA GLY A 80 8.63 -21.94 -0.49
C GLY A 80 9.22 -23.27 -0.06
N GLU A 81 8.37 -24.17 0.44
CA GLU A 81 8.70 -25.59 0.48
C GLU A 81 8.62 -26.15 -0.96
N ARG A 82 9.77 -26.57 -1.47
CA ARG A 82 9.90 -27.53 -2.58
C ARG A 82 10.93 -28.56 -2.16
N GLY A 83 10.52 -29.83 -2.13
CA GLY A 83 11.42 -30.99 -2.07
C GLY A 83 11.04 -31.99 -1.00
#